data_AF-A0A8J3Q7Z1-F1
#
_entry.id   AF-A0A8J3Q7Z1-F1
#
_cell.length_a   1.000
_cell.length_b   1.000
_cell.length_c   1.000
_cell.angle_alpha   90.00
_cell.angle_beta   90.00
_cell.angle_gamma   90.00
#
_symmetry.space_group_name_H-M   'P 1'
#
loop_
_entity.id
_entity.type
_entity.pdbx_description
1 polymer ?
#
loop_
_entity_poly.entity_id
_entity_poly.type
_entity_poly.pdbx_seq_one_letter_code
_entity_poly.pdbx_strand_id
1 'polypeptide(L)'
;MNIRTKAAAAVLAAAIIATAAPAYADSAGDPPPPLPHCEFTFKSLKAINLWDDGDSDFVYFQTDGRNWPGGGKSIKFFLNSVHTAAAFDYPTASANIIVRSFGLNVVVDEPWPRPNVDVPPQPQQLLCGVGPSGTNQTRQFSNGDAQYELTYDLTLPHL
;
A
#
# COMPACT_ATOMS: atom_id res chain seq x y z
N MET A 1 -51.07 33.81 -24.04
CA MET A 1 -51.87 34.98 -23.63
C MET A 1 -53.04 34.46 -22.81
N ASN A 2 -53.35 35.13 -21.69
CA ASN A 2 -54.48 34.91 -20.75
C ASN A 2 -54.26 33.91 -19.61
N ILE A 3 -54.64 34.13 -18.35
CA ILE A 3 -55.24 35.26 -17.64
C ILE A 3 -54.90 35.08 -16.14
N ARG A 4 -54.84 36.21 -15.44
CA ARG A 4 -54.48 36.43 -14.04
C ARG A 4 -55.63 36.13 -13.05
N THR A 5 -55.25 35.56 -11.90
CA THR A 5 -55.73 35.81 -10.51
C THR A 5 -57.17 35.47 -10.10
N LYS A 6 -57.34 34.73 -9.00
CA LYS A 6 -57.84 35.23 -7.69
C LYS A 6 -57.89 34.13 -6.62
N ALA A 7 -57.55 34.57 -5.40
CA ALA A 7 -57.45 33.81 -4.17
C ALA A 7 -58.82 33.40 -3.61
N ALA A 8 -58.83 32.32 -2.83
CA ALA A 8 -59.83 32.06 -1.80
C ALA A 8 -59.13 31.41 -0.60
N ALA A 9 -59.22 32.09 0.54
CA ALA A 9 -58.81 31.60 1.85
C ALA A 9 -60.02 30.95 2.55
N ALA A 10 -59.80 29.83 3.25
CA ALA A 10 -60.52 29.44 4.48
C ALA A 10 -59.96 28.09 4.97
N VAL A 11 -59.33 28.00 6.14
CA VAL A 11 -59.88 27.74 7.49
C VAL A 11 -59.44 26.34 7.97
N LEU A 12 -58.59 26.37 9.02
CA LEU A 12 -58.53 25.50 10.20
C LEU A 12 -58.78 23.98 10.08
N ALA A 13 -57.75 23.20 10.43
CA ALA A 13 -57.88 22.09 11.38
C ALA A 13 -56.48 21.69 11.89
N ALA A 14 -56.21 22.01 13.15
CA ALA A 14 -55.08 21.46 13.90
C ALA A 14 -55.40 20.00 14.24
N ALA A 15 -54.67 19.07 13.65
CA ALA A 15 -54.60 17.68 14.11
C ALA A 15 -53.19 17.44 14.64
N ILE A 16 -53.05 17.51 15.96
CA ILE A 16 -51.87 17.05 16.68
C ILE A 16 -51.87 15.52 16.53
N ILE A 17 -51.12 15.01 15.57
CA ILE A 17 -50.75 13.59 15.53
C ILE A 17 -49.35 13.51 16.14
N ALA A 18 -49.30 13.05 17.39
CA ALA A 18 -48.07 12.59 18.01
C ALA A 18 -47.58 11.36 17.23
N THR A 19 -46.81 11.58 16.17
CA THR A 19 -45.97 10.52 15.61
C THR A 19 -44.84 10.32 16.60
N ALA A 20 -44.93 9.26 17.39
CA ALA A 20 -43.79 8.71 18.10
C ALA A 20 -42.65 8.59 17.08
N ALA A 21 -41.64 9.45 17.23
CA ALA A 21 -40.41 9.27 16.49
C ALA A 21 -39.90 7.86 16.82
N PRO A 22 -39.55 7.02 15.84
CA PRO A 22 -38.63 5.94 16.16
C PRO A 22 -37.41 6.64 16.75
N ALA A 23 -37.09 6.30 18.00
CA ALA A 23 -35.78 6.62 18.53
C ALA A 23 -34.79 5.96 17.56
N TYR A 24 -34.21 6.76 16.67
CA TYR A 24 -32.94 6.44 16.08
C TYR A 24 -32.01 6.37 17.28
N ALA A 25 -31.86 5.17 17.83
CA ALA A 25 -30.61 4.82 18.45
C ALA A 25 -29.59 4.90 17.31
N ASP A 26 -29.09 6.12 17.08
CA ASP A 26 -27.72 6.30 16.65
C ASP A 26 -26.90 5.66 17.76
N SER A 27 -26.72 4.35 17.63
CA SER A 27 -25.46 3.75 18.01
C SER A 27 -24.43 4.55 17.23
N ALA A 28 -23.92 5.63 17.84
CA ALA A 28 -22.58 6.10 17.59
C ALA A 28 -21.67 4.94 18.05
N GLY A 29 -21.68 3.85 17.30
CA GLY A 29 -20.61 2.89 17.32
C GLY A 29 -19.43 3.69 16.85
N ASP A 30 -18.45 3.84 17.72
CA ASP A 30 -17.16 4.39 17.36
C ASP A 30 -16.78 3.84 15.97
N PRO A 31 -16.35 4.70 15.02
CA PRO A 31 -15.81 4.16 13.78
C PRO A 31 -14.72 3.16 14.20
N PRO A 32 -14.81 1.88 13.80
CA PRO A 32 -13.82 0.91 14.22
C PRO A 32 -12.47 1.50 13.81
N PRO A 33 -11.48 1.58 14.73
CA PRO A 33 -10.17 2.05 14.34
C PRO A 33 -9.75 1.20 13.13
N PRO A 34 -9.25 1.79 12.03
CA PRO A 34 -8.78 1.00 10.91
C PRO A 34 -7.58 0.20 11.43
N LEU A 35 -7.84 -1.04 11.87
CA LEU A 35 -6.80 -1.94 12.31
C LEU A 35 -5.96 -2.25 11.07
N PRO A 36 -4.66 -1.90 11.04
CA PRO A 36 -3.77 -2.47 10.02
C PRO A 36 -3.80 -3.99 10.17
N HIS A 37 -4.02 -4.72 9.08
CA HIS A 37 -4.12 -6.19 9.10
C HIS A 37 -2.76 -6.89 9.03
N CYS A 38 -1.71 -6.14 8.77
CA CYS A 38 -0.32 -6.57 8.85
C CYS A 38 0.59 -5.35 8.71
N GLU A 39 1.76 -5.40 9.34
CA GLU A 39 2.82 -4.42 9.14
C GLU A 39 4.02 -5.09 8.49
N PHE A 40 4.50 -4.47 7.42
CA PHE A 40 5.73 -4.86 6.75
C PHE A 40 6.89 -4.04 7.29
N THR A 41 7.94 -4.74 7.71
CA THR A 41 9.22 -4.13 8.07
C THR A 41 10.32 -4.67 7.17
N PHE A 42 10.86 -3.82 6.31
CA PHE A 42 12.05 -4.16 5.53
C PHE A 42 13.25 -4.39 6.46
N LYS A 43 14.05 -5.44 6.22
CA LYS A 43 15.32 -5.67 6.95
C LYS A 43 16.52 -5.45 6.06
N SER A 44 16.57 -6.15 4.94
CA SER A 44 17.69 -6.08 4.02
C SER A 44 17.30 -6.52 2.62
N LEU A 45 18.01 -6.01 1.62
CA LEU A 45 17.98 -6.52 0.26
C LEU A 45 19.39 -6.97 -0.11
N LYS A 46 19.50 -8.16 -0.70
CA LYS A 46 20.74 -8.74 -1.20
C LYS A 46 20.66 -8.84 -2.72
N ALA A 47 21.71 -8.41 -3.42
CA ALA A 47 21.86 -8.73 -4.84
C ALA A 47 22.39 -10.16 -5.00
N ILE A 48 21.66 -11.00 -5.74
CA ILE A 48 22.05 -12.37 -6.08
C ILE A 48 22.60 -12.42 -7.50
N ASN A 49 21.96 -11.70 -8.44
CA ASN A 49 22.49 -11.41 -9.77
C ASN A 49 22.16 -9.97 -10.16
N LEU A 50 23.02 -9.36 -10.98
CA LEU A 50 22.85 -7.98 -11.46
C LEU A 50 22.24 -7.97 -12.87
N TRP A 51 21.63 -6.85 -13.23
CA TRP A 51 21.07 -6.61 -14.55
C TRP A 51 22.18 -6.51 -15.62
N ASP A 52 21.93 -7.09 -16.80
CA ASP A 52 22.85 -7.13 -17.95
C ASP A 52 24.26 -7.65 -17.59
N ASP A 53 24.39 -8.51 -16.57
CA ASP A 53 25.66 -8.98 -16.00
C ASP A 53 26.67 -7.84 -15.70
N GLY A 54 26.15 -6.65 -15.36
CA GLY A 54 26.95 -5.45 -15.14
C GLY A 54 27.82 -5.52 -13.89
N ASP A 55 28.79 -4.61 -13.79
CA ASP A 55 29.63 -4.47 -12.59
C ASP A 55 28.83 -4.02 -11.35
N SER A 56 27.71 -3.31 -11.56
CA SER A 56 26.87 -2.79 -10.49
C SER A 56 25.50 -2.34 -10.99
N ASP A 57 24.48 -2.52 -10.15
CA ASP A 57 23.14 -1.97 -10.38
C ASP A 57 22.87 -0.80 -9.45
N PHE A 58 22.09 0.16 -9.92
CA PHE A 58 21.49 1.19 -9.09
C PHE A 58 20.04 0.80 -8.85
N VAL A 59 19.62 0.69 -7.59
CA VAL A 59 18.37 0.02 -7.23
C VAL A 59 17.51 0.88 -6.33
N TYR A 60 16.22 0.96 -6.64
CA TYR A 60 15.17 1.33 -5.70
C TYR A 60 14.46 0.08 -5.17
N PHE A 61 14.10 0.12 -3.89
CA PHE A 61 13.05 -0.77 -3.39
C PHE A 61 11.71 -0.05 -3.50
N GLN A 62 10.66 -0.74 -3.94
CA GLN A 62 9.35 -0.13 -4.14
C GLN A 62 8.29 -0.78 -3.25
N THR A 63 7.49 0.04 -2.57
CA THR A 63 6.26 -0.37 -1.88
C THR A 63 5.06 0.40 -2.43
N ASP A 64 4.04 -0.30 -2.92
CA ASP A 64 2.82 0.29 -3.50
C ASP A 64 3.09 1.44 -4.51
N GLY A 65 4.10 1.25 -5.38
CA GLY A 65 4.49 2.24 -6.39
C GLY A 65 5.42 3.36 -5.89
N ARG A 66 5.74 3.39 -4.58
CA ARG A 66 6.67 4.38 -3.99
C ARG A 66 8.09 3.82 -3.90
N ASN A 67 9.04 4.54 -4.50
CA ASN A 67 10.46 4.19 -4.46
C ASN A 67 11.14 4.61 -3.16
N TRP A 68 12.08 3.79 -2.73
CA TRP A 68 12.93 3.96 -1.56
C TRP A 68 14.41 3.77 -1.93
N PRO A 69 15.33 4.57 -1.35
CA PRO A 69 15.02 5.76 -0.56
C PRO A 69 14.33 6.82 -1.42
N GLY A 70 13.58 7.71 -0.77
CA GLY A 70 12.83 8.75 -1.46
C GLY A 70 13.75 9.77 -2.15
N GLY A 71 13.19 10.57 -3.08
CA GLY A 71 13.90 11.72 -3.66
C GLY A 71 14.84 11.41 -4.83
N GLY A 72 14.65 10.27 -5.51
CA GLY A 72 15.35 9.95 -6.77
C GLY A 72 16.81 9.52 -6.57
N LYS A 73 17.15 8.95 -5.42
CA LYS A 73 18.47 8.38 -5.16
C LYS A 73 18.37 6.87 -5.08
N SER A 74 18.85 6.18 -6.09
CA SER A 74 19.01 4.73 -6.08
C SER A 74 20.20 4.29 -5.23
N ILE A 75 20.17 3.08 -4.68
CA ILE A 75 21.28 2.49 -3.95
C ILE A 75 22.12 1.63 -4.88
N LYS A 76 23.45 1.82 -4.85
CA LYS A 76 24.37 1.02 -5.66
C LYS A 76 24.58 -0.37 -5.04
N PHE A 77 24.34 -1.41 -5.84
CA PHE A 77 24.62 -2.80 -5.52
C PHE A 77 25.79 -3.33 -6.33
N PHE A 78 26.59 -4.18 -5.71
CA PHE A 78 27.49 -5.12 -6.36
C PHE A 78 26.96 -6.54 -6.17
N LEU A 79 27.46 -7.50 -6.96
CA LEU A 79 27.11 -8.90 -6.78
C LEU A 79 27.34 -9.34 -5.32
N ASN A 80 26.37 -10.03 -4.73
CA ASN A 80 26.35 -10.48 -3.32
C ASN A 80 26.36 -9.38 -2.24
N SER A 81 26.30 -8.09 -2.62
CA SER A 81 26.16 -7.02 -1.64
C SER A 81 24.81 -7.06 -0.93
N VAL A 82 24.80 -6.67 0.34
CA VAL A 82 23.62 -6.60 1.19
C VAL A 82 23.49 -5.18 1.73
N HIS A 83 22.32 -4.58 1.53
CA HIS A 83 21.97 -3.28 2.10
C HIS A 83 20.82 -3.43 3.07
N THR A 84 20.93 -2.77 4.23
CA THR A 84 19.92 -2.85 5.30
C THR A 84 18.84 -1.79 5.14
N ALA A 85 17.79 -1.84 5.96
CA ALA A 85 16.71 -0.86 5.99
C ALA A 85 17.19 0.59 6.06
N ALA A 86 18.31 0.86 6.76
CA ALA A 86 18.87 2.20 6.90
C ALA A 86 19.33 2.79 5.56
N ALA A 87 19.84 1.98 4.63
CA ALA A 87 20.21 2.46 3.30
C ALA A 87 18.99 2.87 2.46
N PHE A 88 17.81 2.35 2.78
CA PHE A 88 16.56 2.61 2.07
C PHE A 88 15.61 3.55 2.83
N ASP A 89 16.09 4.29 3.84
CA ASP A 89 15.27 5.17 4.70
C ASP A 89 14.07 4.45 5.37
N TYR A 90 14.28 3.18 5.75
CA TYR A 90 13.31 2.35 6.47
C TYR A 90 11.95 2.21 5.75
N PRO A 91 11.90 1.47 4.62
CA PRO A 91 10.66 1.22 3.92
C PRO A 91 9.63 0.52 4.81
N THR A 92 8.42 1.07 4.83
CA THR A 92 7.28 0.51 5.57
C THR A 92 6.06 0.44 4.65
N ALA A 93 5.22 -0.56 4.89
CA ALA A 93 3.93 -0.72 4.24
C ALA A 93 2.95 -1.37 5.21
N SER A 94 1.66 -1.12 5.03
CA SER A 94 0.60 -1.76 5.82
C SER A 94 -0.59 -2.02 4.91
N ALA A 95 -1.21 -3.20 5.07
CA ALA A 95 -2.48 -3.49 4.42
C ALA A 95 -3.64 -3.22 5.36
N ASN A 96 -4.73 -2.67 4.84
CA ASN A 96 -5.99 -2.52 5.57
C ASN A 96 -6.85 -3.81 5.52
N ILE A 97 -7.93 -3.83 6.30
CA ILE A 97 -8.86 -4.97 6.44
C ILE A 97 -9.53 -5.40 5.13
N ILE A 98 -9.65 -4.49 4.17
CA ILE A 98 -10.43 -4.67 2.96
C ILE A 98 -9.57 -5.32 1.87
N VAL A 99 -8.38 -4.75 1.60
CA VAL A 99 -7.51 -5.18 0.50
C VAL A 99 -6.61 -6.34 0.92
N ARG A 100 -6.16 -6.35 2.19
CA ARG A 100 -5.29 -7.38 2.78
C ARG A 100 -4.04 -7.70 1.97
N SER A 101 -3.54 -6.76 1.17
CA SER A 101 -2.28 -6.89 0.44
C SER A 101 -1.61 -5.54 0.21
N PHE A 102 -0.33 -5.60 -0.11
CA PHE A 102 0.46 -4.50 -0.67
C PHE A 102 1.44 -5.04 -1.70
N GLY A 103 1.81 -4.20 -2.66
CA GLY A 103 2.77 -4.51 -3.72
C GLY A 103 4.20 -4.22 -3.29
N LEU A 104 5.10 -5.16 -3.54
CA LEU A 104 6.54 -4.98 -3.39
C LEU A 104 7.22 -5.13 -4.75
N ASN A 105 8.24 -4.31 -5.01
CA ASN A 105 9.08 -4.49 -6.20
C ASN A 105 10.53 -4.09 -5.93
N VAL A 106 11.43 -4.55 -6.81
CA VAL A 106 12.77 -4.00 -6.97
C VAL A 106 12.82 -3.33 -8.34
N VAL A 107 13.40 -2.14 -8.42
CA VAL A 107 13.49 -1.36 -9.66
C VAL A 107 14.94 -1.01 -9.90
N VAL A 108 15.49 -1.42 -11.04
CA VAL A 108 16.82 -1.00 -11.50
C VAL A 108 16.69 0.37 -12.17
N ASP A 109 17.46 1.32 -11.67
CA ASP A 109 17.56 2.69 -12.15
C ASP A 109 18.52 2.74 -13.34
N GLU A 110 17.94 2.82 -14.53
CA GLU A 110 18.72 2.87 -15.76
C GLU A 110 19.03 4.32 -16.13
N PRO A 111 20.22 4.61 -16.66
CA PRO A 111 20.57 5.95 -17.08
C PRO A 111 19.68 6.42 -18.23
N TRP A 112 19.14 7.63 -18.10
CA TRP A 112 18.39 8.29 -19.18
C TRP A 112 19.16 8.26 -20.51
N PRO A 113 18.53 7.87 -21.64
CA PRO A 113 17.09 7.76 -21.87
C PRO A 113 16.48 6.36 -21.69
N ARG A 114 17.23 5.42 -21.13
CA ARG A 114 16.69 4.07 -20.91
C ARG A 114 15.62 4.11 -19.82
N PRO A 115 14.51 3.36 -19.99
CA PRO A 115 13.52 3.22 -18.94
C PRO A 115 14.08 2.34 -17.81
N ASN A 116 13.65 2.62 -16.59
CA ASN A 116 13.93 1.76 -15.45
C ASN A 116 13.34 0.36 -15.65
N VAL A 117 13.97 -0.63 -15.04
CA VAL A 117 13.60 -2.04 -15.20
C VAL A 117 13.02 -2.58 -13.91
N ASP A 118 11.80 -3.12 -13.99
CA ASP A 118 11.14 -3.79 -12.87
C ASP A 118 11.67 -5.23 -12.70
N VAL A 119 11.96 -5.59 -11.46
CA VAL A 119 12.44 -6.91 -11.04
C VAL A 119 11.54 -7.41 -9.91
N PRO A 120 10.61 -8.34 -10.17
CA PRO A 120 10.14 -8.87 -11.46
C PRO A 120 9.33 -7.84 -12.30
N PRO A 121 8.96 -8.16 -13.55
CA PRO A 121 8.21 -7.25 -14.44
C PRO A 121 6.82 -6.82 -13.94
N GLN A 122 6.29 -7.49 -12.90
CA GLN A 122 5.04 -7.11 -12.24
C GLN A 122 5.24 -7.15 -10.73
N PRO A 123 4.86 -6.09 -9.99
CA PRO A 123 5.04 -6.04 -8.54
C PRO A 123 4.46 -7.27 -7.84
N GLN A 124 5.25 -7.86 -6.95
CA GLN A 124 4.81 -9.02 -6.20
C GLN A 124 3.85 -8.58 -5.08
N GLN A 125 2.64 -9.10 -5.13
CA GLN A 125 1.68 -8.90 -4.04
C GLN A 125 2.10 -9.71 -2.83
N LEU A 126 2.10 -9.08 -1.67
CA LEU A 126 2.26 -9.72 -0.39
C LEU A 126 0.91 -9.69 0.33
N LEU A 127 0.35 -10.89 0.54
CA LEU A 127 -0.97 -11.06 1.13
C LEU A 127 -0.88 -11.19 2.65
N CYS A 128 -1.86 -10.64 3.34
CA CYS A 128 -1.95 -10.61 4.78
C CYS A 128 -3.11 -11.48 5.28
N GLY A 129 -2.84 -12.31 6.31
CA GLY A 129 -3.82 -13.23 6.89
C GLY A 129 -4.01 -14.56 6.14
N VAL A 130 -3.28 -14.76 5.03
CA VAL A 130 -3.20 -16.03 4.30
C VAL A 130 -1.76 -16.17 3.82
N GLY A 131 -0.92 -16.80 4.64
CA GLY A 131 0.51 -16.95 4.37
C GLY A 131 1.36 -16.93 5.64
N PRO A 132 2.69 -17.13 5.51
CA PRO A 132 3.62 -17.09 6.63
C PRO A 132 3.79 -15.63 7.11
N SER A 133 3.22 -15.32 8.26
CA SER A 133 3.64 -14.17 9.08
C SER A 133 4.82 -14.57 9.95
N GLY A 134 5.70 -13.63 10.27
CA GLY A 134 6.85 -13.90 11.13
C GLY A 134 7.99 -12.93 10.89
N THR A 135 9.10 -13.20 11.57
CA THR A 135 10.34 -12.43 11.43
C THR A 135 11.28 -13.09 10.42
N ASN A 136 12.18 -12.28 9.84
CA ASN A 136 13.22 -12.71 8.91
C ASN A 136 12.72 -13.62 7.77
N GLN A 137 11.51 -13.33 7.27
CA GLN A 137 10.99 -13.97 6.07
C GLN A 137 11.83 -13.54 4.88
N THR A 138 12.00 -14.44 3.91
CA THR A 138 12.71 -14.13 2.67
C THR A 138 11.77 -14.11 1.47
N ARG A 139 12.07 -13.26 0.50
CA ARG A 139 11.37 -13.22 -0.78
C ARG A 139 12.33 -12.90 -1.91
N GLN A 140 12.23 -13.66 -2.99
CA GLN A 140 13.07 -13.46 -4.17
C GLN A 140 12.32 -12.68 -5.26
N PHE A 141 13.03 -11.72 -5.82
CA PHE A 141 12.64 -10.96 -6.99
C PHE A 141 13.55 -11.35 -8.14
N SER A 142 13.00 -11.65 -9.31
CA SER A 142 13.79 -11.93 -10.51
C SER A 142 12.99 -11.65 -11.77
N ASN A 143 13.67 -11.16 -12.81
CA ASN A 143 13.12 -11.02 -14.15
C ASN A 143 13.79 -11.95 -15.17
N GLY A 144 14.56 -12.94 -14.71
CA GLY A 144 15.33 -13.88 -15.53
C GLY A 144 16.78 -13.45 -15.78
N ASP A 145 17.12 -12.19 -15.50
CA ASP A 145 18.47 -11.65 -15.62
C ASP A 145 18.94 -11.15 -14.25
N ALA A 146 18.33 -10.08 -13.73
CA ALA A 146 18.60 -9.61 -12.37
C ALA A 146 17.88 -10.48 -11.32
N GLN A 147 18.51 -10.63 -10.15
CA GLN A 147 17.93 -11.35 -9.01
C GLN A 147 18.29 -10.70 -7.68
N TYR A 148 17.28 -10.50 -6.84
CA TYR A 148 17.42 -9.93 -5.51
C TYR A 148 16.68 -10.76 -4.47
N GLU A 149 17.21 -10.82 -3.25
CA GLU A 149 16.58 -11.46 -2.12
C GLU A 149 16.32 -10.43 -1.01
N LEU A 150 15.05 -10.25 -0.68
CA LEU A 150 14.58 -9.41 0.41
C LEU A 150 14.44 -10.25 1.67
N THR A 151 14.93 -9.74 2.78
CA THR A 151 14.58 -10.17 4.14
C THR A 151 13.66 -9.14 4.77
N TYR A 152 12.57 -9.59 5.37
CA TYR A 152 11.55 -8.72 5.97
C TYR A 152 10.89 -9.37 7.17
N ASP A 153 10.25 -8.56 8.02
CA ASP A 153 9.26 -9.04 8.97
C ASP A 153 7.87 -8.71 8.45
N LEU A 154 6.94 -9.62 8.74
CA LEU A 154 5.52 -9.42 8.53
C LEU A 154 4.79 -9.73 9.83
N THR A 155 4.41 -8.69 10.56
CA THR A 155 3.68 -8.83 11.82
C THR A 155 2.18 -8.72 11.54
N LEU A 156 1.39 -9.61 12.15
CA LEU A 156 -0.06 -9.46 12.21
C LEU A 156 -0.40 -8.51 13.37
N PRO A 157 -1.48 -7.71 13.28
CA PRO A 157 -1.94 -6.93 14.42
C PRO A 157 -2.22 -7.86 15.60
N HIS A 158 -1.78 -7.42 16.78
CA HIS A 158 -2.20 -8.04 18.03
C HIS A 158 -3.72 -7.85 18.19
N LEU A 159 -4.44 -8.97 18.37
CA LEU A 159 -5.85 -8.96 18.80
C LEU A 159 -5.95 -8.64 20.29
#